data_AF-A0A4V3BBE0-F1
#
_entry.id   AF-A0A4V3BBE0-F1
#
_cell.length_a   1.000
_cell.length_b   1.000
_cell.length_c   1.000
_cell.angle_alpha   90.00
_cell.angle_beta   90.00
_cell.angle_gamma   90.00
#
_symmetry.space_group_name_H-M   'P 1'
#
loop_
_entity.id
_entity.type
_entity.pdbx_description
1 polymer ?
#
loop_
_entity_poly.entity_id
_entity_poly.type
_entity_poly.pdbx_seq_one_letter_code
_entity_poly.pdbx_strand_id
1 'polypeptide(L)'
;MATPITSIRNLGTAMSAAFTAVGIEDAETLQEIGADEAYAKLLANGHRPHFIAYLAVALGLQGRHWNDIEPAEKTAFRSRFDSIKSRRPLQNAKGRTPIDAALAEIGVIERAAQPTSSRPEKK
;
A
#
# COMPACT_ATOMS: atom_id res chain seq x y z
N MET A 1 -0.15 10.38 -28.81
CA MET A 1 -1.49 10.18 -28.21
C MET A 1 -1.26 9.42 -26.91
N ALA A 2 -1.87 9.85 -25.81
CA ALA A 2 -1.74 9.15 -24.53
C ALA A 2 -2.61 7.89 -24.55
N THR A 3 -2.02 6.73 -24.27
CA THR A 3 -2.75 5.47 -24.29
C THR A 3 -3.44 5.28 -22.94
N PRO A 4 -4.74 4.93 -22.88
CA PRO A 4 -5.42 4.76 -21.61
C PRO A 4 -4.83 3.61 -20.80
N ILE A 5 -4.72 3.75 -19.47
CA ILE A 5 -4.25 2.68 -18.56
C ILE A 5 -5.07 1.40 -18.70
N THR A 6 -6.35 1.49 -19.07
CA THR A 6 -7.21 0.34 -19.31
C THR A 6 -6.80 -0.52 -20.51
N SER A 7 -5.87 -0.05 -21.35
CA SER A 7 -5.24 -0.86 -22.39
C SER A 7 -4.24 -1.88 -21.84
N ILE A 8 -3.68 -1.63 -20.65
CA ILE A 8 -2.74 -2.54 -20.00
C ILE A 8 -3.52 -3.74 -19.48
N ARG A 9 -3.00 -4.94 -19.77
CA ARG A 9 -3.61 -6.20 -19.34
C ARG A 9 -3.85 -6.20 -17.82
N ASN A 10 -4.96 -6.78 -17.40
CA ASN A 10 -5.44 -6.85 -16.01
C ASN A 10 -5.95 -5.53 -15.42
N LEU A 11 -5.77 -4.38 -16.08
CA LEU A 11 -6.15 -3.08 -15.51
C LEU A 11 -7.51 -2.62 -16.03
N GLY A 12 -8.49 -2.54 -15.14
CA GLY A 12 -9.82 -2.00 -15.41
C GLY A 12 -9.94 -0.51 -15.07
N THR A 13 -11.13 0.04 -15.31
CA THR A 13 -11.48 1.45 -15.05
C THR A 13 -11.23 1.88 -13.61
N ALA A 14 -11.47 0.99 -12.63
CA ALA A 14 -11.21 1.27 -11.22
C ALA A 14 -9.73 1.52 -10.93
N MET A 15 -8.83 0.74 -11.54
CA MET A 15 -7.39 0.94 -11.36
C MET A 15 -6.91 2.17 -12.13
N SER A 16 -7.45 2.41 -13.33
CA SER A 16 -7.19 3.64 -14.08
C SER A 16 -7.51 4.88 -13.25
N ALA A 17 -8.72 4.93 -12.65
CA ALA A 17 -9.14 6.06 -11.80
C ALA A 17 -8.23 6.22 -10.56
N ALA A 18 -7.81 5.11 -9.94
CA ALA A 18 -6.90 5.15 -8.80
C ALA A 18 -5.53 5.74 -9.19
N PHE A 19 -5.01 5.40 -10.37
CA PHE A 19 -3.76 5.96 -10.89
C PHE A 19 -3.88 7.44 -11.27
N THR A 20 -4.99 7.83 -11.91
CA THR A 20 -5.28 9.24 -12.21
C THR A 20 -5.32 10.07 -10.93
N ALA A 21 -5.90 9.55 -9.85
CA ALA A 21 -5.95 10.22 -8.55
C ALA A 21 -4.56 10.45 -7.90
N VAL A 22 -3.50 9.82 -8.41
CA VAL A 22 -2.11 10.04 -7.98
C VAL A 22 -1.22 10.61 -9.09
N GLY A 23 -1.83 11.20 -10.13
CA GLY A 23 -1.12 11.89 -11.21
C GLY A 23 -0.47 10.96 -12.24
N ILE A 24 -0.93 9.70 -12.35
CA ILE A 24 -0.52 8.77 -13.40
C ILE A 24 -1.71 8.63 -14.36
N GLU A 25 -1.66 9.33 -15.49
CA GLU A 25 -2.82 9.52 -16.37
C GLU A 25 -2.87 8.55 -17.55
N ASP A 26 -1.71 8.01 -17.96
CA ASP A 26 -1.58 7.18 -19.15
C ASP A 26 -0.69 5.95 -18.95
N ALA A 27 -0.77 5.04 -19.93
CA ALA A 27 -0.09 3.75 -19.90
C ALA A 27 1.43 3.91 -20.05
N GLU A 28 1.89 4.92 -20.79
CA GLU A 28 3.30 5.24 -20.99
C GLU A 28 3.94 5.68 -19.67
N THR A 29 3.32 6.63 -18.96
CA THR A 29 3.77 7.08 -17.64
C THR A 29 3.81 5.91 -16.66
N LEU A 30 2.79 5.04 -16.66
CA LEU A 30 2.74 3.88 -15.77
C LEU A 30 3.84 2.86 -16.08
N GLN A 31 4.20 2.67 -17.36
CA GLN A 31 5.30 1.82 -17.79
C GLN A 31 6.66 2.40 -17.39
N GLU A 32 6.85 3.71 -17.58
CA GLU A 32 8.10 4.41 -17.28
C GLU A 32 8.46 4.35 -15.79
N ILE A 33 7.49 4.63 -14.90
CA ILE A 33 7.74 4.59 -13.44
C ILE A 33 7.77 3.16 -12.89
N GLY A 34 7.14 2.21 -13.57
CA GLY A 34 7.05 0.82 -13.15
C GLY A 34 6.11 0.55 -11.97
N ALA A 35 5.83 -0.74 -11.74
CA ALA A 35 4.81 -1.19 -10.80
C ALA A 35 5.10 -0.81 -9.34
N ASP A 36 6.35 -0.89 -8.91
CA ASP A 36 6.72 -0.68 -7.51
C ASP A 36 6.50 0.77 -7.08
N GLU A 37 6.96 1.73 -7.90
CA GLU A 37 6.78 3.16 -7.63
C GLU A 37 5.32 3.58 -7.83
N ALA A 38 4.67 3.12 -8.90
CA ALA A 38 3.26 3.42 -9.15
C ALA A 38 2.38 2.96 -7.98
N TYR A 39 2.58 1.73 -7.51
CA TYR A 39 1.81 1.20 -6.40
C TYR A 39 2.15 1.88 -5.06
N ALA A 40 3.40 2.30 -4.86
CA ALA A 40 3.78 3.12 -3.71
C ALA A 40 3.00 4.46 -3.67
N LYS A 41 2.83 5.13 -4.83
CA LYS A 41 2.01 6.35 -4.94
C LYS A 41 0.55 6.09 -4.57
N LEU A 42 -0.03 4.98 -5.02
CA LEU A 42 -1.39 4.56 -4.62
C LEU A 42 -1.50 4.38 -3.09
N LEU A 43 -0.56 3.67 -2.49
CA LEU A 43 -0.56 3.43 -1.03
C LEU A 43 -0.40 4.73 -0.22
N ALA A 44 0.45 5.65 -0.69
CA ALA A 44 0.63 6.96 -0.09
C ALA A 44 -0.67 7.79 -0.14
N ASN A 45 -1.44 7.69 -1.22
CA ASN A 45 -2.76 8.33 -1.37
C ASN A 45 -3.91 7.60 -0.65
N GLY A 46 -3.59 6.62 0.21
CA GLY A 46 -4.58 5.94 1.03
C GLY A 46 -5.25 4.72 0.37
N HIS A 47 -4.80 4.29 -0.81
CA HIS A 47 -5.25 3.02 -1.37
C HIS A 47 -4.96 1.88 -0.39
N ARG A 48 -5.96 1.04 -0.13
CA ARG A 48 -5.80 -0.12 0.76
C ARG A 48 -4.78 -1.10 0.16
N PRO A 49 -3.77 -1.57 0.92
CA PRO A 49 -2.80 -2.54 0.42
C PRO A 49 -3.48 -3.85 0.01
N HIS A 50 -3.30 -4.25 -1.25
CA HIS A 50 -3.86 -5.49 -1.78
C HIS A 50 -2.90 -6.18 -2.75
N PHE A 51 -2.34 -7.32 -2.34
CA PHE A 51 -1.27 -7.99 -3.10
C PHE A 51 -1.69 -8.39 -4.53
N ILE A 52 -2.90 -8.90 -4.72
CA ILE A 52 -3.36 -9.28 -6.08
C ILE A 52 -3.51 -8.05 -6.97
N ALA A 53 -3.84 -6.88 -6.42
CA ALA A 53 -3.91 -5.65 -7.20
C ALA A 53 -2.51 -5.20 -7.63
N TYR A 54 -1.52 -5.33 -6.75
CA TYR A 54 -0.11 -5.10 -7.10
C TYR A 54 0.38 -6.07 -8.20
N LEU A 55 0.04 -7.37 -8.10
CA LEU A 55 0.38 -8.35 -9.14
C LEU A 55 -0.29 -8.02 -10.49
N ALA A 56 -1.55 -7.58 -10.48
CA ALA A 56 -2.25 -7.19 -11.70
C ALA A 56 -1.51 -6.06 -12.43
N VAL A 57 -0.99 -5.07 -11.69
CA VAL A 57 -0.14 -4.00 -12.25
C VAL A 57 1.19 -4.56 -12.74
N ALA A 58 1.92 -5.28 -11.90
CA ALA A 58 3.26 -5.77 -12.22
C ALA A 58 3.30 -6.71 -13.43
N LEU A 59 2.36 -7.66 -13.50
CA LEU A 59 2.26 -8.58 -14.64
C LEU A 59 1.58 -7.92 -15.84
N GLY A 60 0.66 -6.98 -15.60
CA GLY A 60 0.05 -6.17 -16.66
C GLY A 60 1.09 -5.39 -17.47
N LEU A 61 2.06 -4.77 -16.79
CA LEU A 61 3.19 -4.08 -17.42
C LEU A 61 4.13 -5.00 -18.20
N GLN A 62 4.10 -6.31 -17.92
CA GLN A 62 4.82 -7.33 -18.70
C GLN A 62 3.97 -7.92 -19.84
N GLY A 63 2.72 -7.46 -20.01
CA GLY A 63 1.77 -8.06 -20.96
C GLY A 63 1.23 -9.43 -20.56
N ARG A 64 1.47 -9.87 -19.31
CA ARG A 64 1.08 -11.20 -18.79
C ARG A 64 -0.26 -11.13 -18.05
N HIS A 65 -0.99 -12.23 -18.08
CA HIS A 65 -2.20 -12.36 -17.26
C HIS A 65 -1.80 -12.53 -15.79
N TRP A 66 -2.53 -11.95 -14.84
CA TRP A 66 -2.11 -11.96 -13.43
C TRP A 66 -2.01 -13.37 -12.79
N ASN A 67 -2.68 -14.38 -13.37
CA ASN A 67 -2.57 -15.80 -12.96
C ASN A 67 -1.35 -16.52 -13.55
N ASP A 68 -0.70 -15.96 -14.57
CA ASP A 68 0.49 -16.52 -15.18
C ASP A 68 1.70 -16.16 -14.32
N ILE A 69 1.80 -16.76 -13.14
CA ILE A 69 2.85 -16.47 -12.15
C ILE A 69 3.39 -17.75 -11.55
N GLU A 70 4.71 -17.91 -11.62
CA GLU A 70 5.39 -19.04 -11.02
C GLU A 70 5.50 -18.90 -9.49
N PRO A 71 5.52 -20.00 -8.71
CA PRO A 71 5.58 -19.92 -7.25
C PRO A 71 6.77 -19.13 -6.69
N ALA A 72 7.95 -19.26 -7.33
CA ALA A 72 9.14 -18.51 -6.94
C ALA A 72 9.00 -17.01 -7.24
N GLU A 73 8.45 -16.67 -8.41
CA GLU A 73 8.17 -15.30 -8.82
C GLU A 73 7.15 -14.63 -7.88
N LYS A 74 6.09 -15.35 -7.50
CA LYS A 74 5.11 -14.90 -6.51
C LYS A 74 5.74 -14.55 -5.17
N THR A 75 6.74 -15.33 -4.74
CA THR A 75 7.48 -15.05 -3.50
C THR A 75 8.30 -13.77 -3.62
N ALA A 76 8.98 -13.55 -4.74
CA ALA A 76 9.72 -12.31 -5.00
C ALA A 76 8.79 -11.09 -5.01
N PHE A 77 7.65 -11.18 -5.69
CA PHE A 77 6.64 -10.11 -5.70
C PHE A 77 6.06 -9.86 -4.31
N ARG A 78 5.85 -10.89 -3.49
CA ARG A 78 5.41 -10.73 -2.10
C ARG A 78 6.41 -9.88 -1.32
N SER A 79 7.69 -10.20 -1.41
CA SER A 79 8.76 -9.44 -0.73
C SER A 79 8.80 -7.97 -1.18
N ARG A 80 8.64 -7.70 -2.48
CA ARG A 80 8.56 -6.32 -3.01
C ARG A 80 7.33 -5.59 -2.48
N PHE A 81 6.17 -6.21 -2.53
CA PHE A 81 4.93 -5.65 -2.01
C PHE A 81 5.02 -5.33 -0.52
N ASP A 82 5.59 -6.22 0.29
CA ASP A 82 5.73 -6.01 1.73
C ASP A 82 6.71 -4.85 2.04
N SER A 83 7.77 -4.70 1.24
CA SER A 83 8.68 -3.55 1.30
C SER A 83 7.99 -2.23 0.93
N ILE A 84 7.13 -2.22 -0.09
CA ILE A 84 6.35 -1.03 -0.47
C ILE A 84 5.34 -0.68 0.64
N LYS A 85 4.64 -1.69 1.16
CA LYS A 85 3.65 -1.55 2.23
C LYS A 85 4.28 -0.99 3.52
N SER A 86 5.48 -1.41 3.89
CA SER A 86 6.15 -0.98 5.12
C SER A 86 6.64 0.47 5.07
N ARG A 87 6.96 0.98 3.88
CA ARG A 87 7.36 2.39 3.65
C ARG A 87 6.20 3.37 3.76
N ARG A 88 4.95 2.90 3.67
CA ARG A 88 3.77 3.75 3.80
C ARG A 88 3.71 4.32 5.23
N PRO A 89 3.57 5.65 5.40
CA PRO A 89 3.34 6.22 6.72
C PRO A 89 2.07 5.61 7.32
N LEU A 90 2.21 4.96 8.47
CA LEU A 90 1.08 4.42 9.21
C LEU A 90 0.17 5.60 9.54
N GLN A 91 -1.04 5.62 8.97
CA GLN A 91 -2.06 6.61 9.29
C GLN A 91 -2.43 6.58 10.80
N ASN A 92 -1.94 5.58 11.53
CA ASN A 92 -2.01 5.43 13.00
C ASN A 92 -0.63 5.12 13.62
N ALA A 93 0.43 5.87 13.29
CA ALA A 93 1.78 5.66 13.85
C ALA A 93 1.87 5.72 15.39
N LYS A 94 0.82 6.16 16.08
CA LYS A 94 0.68 6.05 17.55
C LYS A 94 0.14 4.69 18.04
N GLY A 95 -0.04 3.70 17.15
CA GLY A 95 -0.19 2.29 17.49
C GLY A 95 -1.33 1.95 18.45
N ARG A 96 -2.42 2.73 18.46
CA ARG A 96 -3.57 2.48 19.33
C ARG A 96 -4.84 2.48 18.52
N THR A 97 -5.14 1.34 17.93
CA THR A 97 -6.52 1.00 17.62
C THR A 97 -7.27 0.71 18.94
N PRO A 98 -8.60 0.82 18.98
CA PRO A 98 -9.39 0.37 20.14
C PRO A 98 -9.09 -1.08 20.53
N ILE A 99 -8.73 -1.92 19.54
CA ILE A 99 -8.29 -3.30 19.75
C ILE A 99 -6.96 -3.34 20.49
N ASP A 100 -5.97 -2.51 20.11
CA ASP A 100 -4.69 -2.46 20.82
C ASP A 100 -4.86 -2.01 22.28
N ALA A 101 -5.76 -1.05 22.53
CA ALA A 101 -6.10 -0.63 23.90
C ALA A 101 -6.72 -1.78 24.72
N ALA A 102 -7.63 -2.54 24.12
CA ALA A 102 -8.24 -3.72 24.75
C ALA A 102 -7.20 -4.84 24.99
N LEU A 103 -6.29 -5.08 24.05
CA LEU A 103 -5.21 -6.07 24.20
C LEU A 103 -4.22 -5.67 25.29
N ALA A 104 -3.92 -4.38 25.45
CA ALA A 104 -3.10 -3.87 26.54
C ALA A 104 -3.81 -3.95 27.90
N GLU A 105 -5.15 -3.82 27.93
CA GLU A 105 -5.96 -4.01 29.14
C GLU A 105 -6.00 -5.48 29.58
N ILE A 106 -6.04 -6.42 28.64
CA ILE A 106 -5.96 -7.87 28.90
C ILE A 106 -4.52 -8.31 29.23
N GLY A 107 -3.51 -7.47 28.95
CA GLY A 107 -2.10 -7.73 29.25
C GLY A 107 -1.36 -8.57 28.21
N VAL A 108 -1.90 -8.70 26.99
CA VAL A 108 -1.29 -9.48 25.89
C VAL A 108 -0.18 -8.68 25.19
N ILE A 109 -0.17 -7.35 25.34
CA ILE A 109 0.87 -6.45 24.84
C ILE A 109 1.34 -5.50 25.94
N GLU A 110 2.61 -5.10 25.90
CA GLU A 110 3.16 -4.16 26.88
C GLU A 110 2.47 -2.78 26.80
N ARG A 111 2.08 -2.28 27.97
CA ARG A 111 1.49 -0.95 28.11
C ARG A 111 2.59 0.09 27.95
N ALA A 112 2.61 0.81 26.82
CA ALA A 112 3.54 1.91 26.65
C ALA A 112 3.37 2.94 27.79
N ALA A 113 4.44 3.15 28.56
CA ALA A 113 4.50 4.07 29.69
C ALA A 113 3.99 5.45 29.24
N GLN A 114 2.95 5.95 29.91
CA GLN A 114 2.51 7.32 29.66
C GLN A 114 3.58 8.28 30.20
N PRO A 115 4.00 9.30 29.45
CA PRO A 115 4.75 10.40 30.03
C PRO A 115 3.83 11.06 31.06
N THR A 116 4.19 10.96 32.33
CA THR A 116 3.53 11.60 33.46
C THR A 116 3.50 13.10 33.20
N SER A 117 2.32 13.65 32.89
CA SER A 117 2.15 15.10 32.89
C SER A 117 2.18 15.59 34.34
N SER A 118 3.32 16.12 34.77
CA SER A 118 3.44 16.82 36.04
C SER A 118 2.53 18.05 36.04
N ARG A 119 1.35 17.92 36.66
CA ARG A 119 0.48 19.05 36.99
C ARG A 119 1.10 19.78 38.18
N PRO A 120 1.48 21.06 38.10
CA PRO A 120 1.97 21.77 39.28
C PRO A 120 0.80 22.00 40.25
N GLU A 121 1.02 21.68 41.52
CA GLU A 121 0.10 22.04 42.62
C GLU A 121 -0.02 23.56 42.67
N LYS A 122 -1.26 24.06 42.66
CA LYS A 122 -1.53 25.47 42.98
C LYS A 122 -1.30 25.66 44.48
N LYS A 123 -0.37 26.54 44.83
CA LYS A 123 -0.36 27.27 46.10
C LYS A 123 -0.46 28.75 45.82
#